data_AF-A0A8H6C3X1-F1
#
_entry.id   AF-A0A8H6C3X1-F1
#
_cell.length_a   1.000
_cell.length_b   1.000
_cell.length_c   1.000
_cell.angle_alpha   90.00
_cell.angle_beta   90.00
_cell.angle_gamma   90.00
#
_symmetry.space_group_name_H-M   'P 1'
#
loop_
_entity.id
_entity.type
_entity.pdbx_description
1 polymer ?
#
loop_
_entity_poly.entity_id
_entity_poly.type
_entity_poly.pdbx_seq_one_letter_code
_entity_poly.pdbx_strand_id
1 'polypeptide(L)'
;MTIVTHPDFQIIKLTVSIVNDNNNITTTTNDGKNERNNNKPIEVPVKDAEKIHIVIPNGVQYQFTLYFQVKNKPYNNVRYKQVVKKHGITMRTRELEIGNYEPSPKIEKEGIKKEEEEQEEEQEEAEEEQVVTYSKEFPIDETPSSRFSRGFYYCTSWYYVGDDKNPIITTDWTLEIVAKT
;
A
#
# COMPACT_ATOMS: atom_id res chain seq x y z
N MET A 1 -11.35 -13.41 3.09
CA MET A 1 -10.56 -12.19 2.96
C MET A 1 -11.51 -11.11 2.47
N THR A 2 -11.60 -9.98 3.18
CA THR A 2 -12.54 -8.91 2.86
C THR A 2 -11.79 -7.67 2.44
N ILE A 3 -12.18 -7.08 1.30
CA ILE A 3 -11.74 -5.75 0.88
C ILE A 3 -13.00 -4.93 0.64
N VAL A 4 -13.28 -3.99 1.55
CA VAL A 4 -14.37 -3.04 1.41
C VAL A 4 -13.80 -1.77 0.79
N THR A 5 -14.20 -1.46 -0.43
CA THR A 5 -13.77 -0.26 -1.16
C THR A 5 -14.67 0.94 -0.86
N HIS A 6 -14.14 2.16 -1.02
CA HIS A 6 -14.91 3.39 -0.94
C HIS A 6 -14.87 4.13 -2.28
N PRO A 7 -15.98 4.70 -2.79
CA PRO A 7 -16.01 5.36 -4.10
C PRO A 7 -15.03 6.55 -4.17
N ASP A 8 -15.02 7.37 -3.12
CA ASP A 8 -14.28 8.64 -3.07
C ASP A 8 -12.91 8.56 -2.40
N PHE A 9 -12.55 7.45 -1.75
CA PHE A 9 -11.25 7.27 -1.12
C PHE A 9 -10.70 5.94 -1.61
N GLN A 10 -9.73 5.98 -2.51
CA GLN A 10 -9.24 4.79 -3.20
C GLN A 10 -7.80 4.51 -2.78
N ILE A 11 -7.57 3.38 -2.12
CA ILE A 11 -6.22 2.92 -1.82
C ILE A 11 -5.68 2.23 -3.06
N ILE A 12 -4.63 2.80 -3.66
CA ILE A 12 -4.06 2.32 -4.92
C ILE A 12 -3.09 1.18 -4.66
N LYS A 13 -2.07 1.43 -3.84
CA LYS A 13 -1.03 0.47 -3.49
C LYS A 13 -0.43 0.74 -2.12
N LEU A 14 0.24 -0.27 -1.60
CA LEU A 14 1.16 -0.17 -0.47
C LEU A 14 2.56 -0.46 -0.98
N THR A 15 3.56 0.24 -0.46
CA THR A 15 4.95 -0.16 -0.63
C THR A 15 5.58 -0.54 0.68
N VAL A 16 6.51 -1.49 0.63
CA VAL A 16 7.29 -1.95 1.77
C VAL A 16 8.77 -1.76 1.47
N SER A 17 9.44 -0.94 2.26
CA SER A 17 10.88 -0.72 2.16
C SER A 17 11.56 -1.38 3.35
N ILE A 18 12.54 -2.27 3.12
CA ILE A 18 13.42 -2.76 4.18
C ILE A 18 14.46 -1.67 4.46
N VAL A 19 14.57 -1.26 5.71
CA VAL A 19 15.51 -0.23 6.18
C VAL A 19 16.78 -0.93 6.64
N ASN A 20 17.92 -0.60 6.03
CA ASN A 20 19.25 -1.04 6.47
C ASN A 20 20.00 0.11 7.16
N ASP A 21 21.05 -0.23 7.91
CA ASP A 21 21.90 0.70 8.68
C ASP A 21 22.53 1.85 7.84
N ASN A 22 22.63 1.69 6.51
CA ASN A 22 23.14 2.70 5.57
C ASN A 22 22.04 3.47 4.84
N ASN A 23 20.77 3.35 5.24
CA ASN A 23 19.57 3.81 4.50
C ASN A 23 19.39 3.23 3.09
N ASN A 24 20.15 2.19 2.73
CA ASN A 24 19.99 1.48 1.46
C ASN A 24 18.83 0.48 1.57
N ILE A 25 17.79 0.70 0.77
CA ILE A 25 16.60 -0.15 0.65
C ILE A 25 17.03 -1.48 0.01
N THR A 26 16.61 -2.64 0.49
CA THR A 26 16.87 -3.92 -0.24
C THR A 26 15.56 -4.62 -0.54
N THR A 27 15.42 -5.10 -1.77
CA THR A 27 14.25 -5.84 -2.25
C THR A 27 14.18 -7.24 -1.63
N THR A 28 12.96 -7.61 -1.27
CA THR A 28 12.50 -9.00 -1.25
C THR A 28 11.45 -9.09 -2.36
N THR A 29 11.61 -9.98 -3.36
CA THR A 29 10.49 -10.25 -4.29
C THR A 29 9.29 -10.73 -3.47
N ASN A 30 8.07 -10.71 -4.01
CA ASN A 30 6.91 -11.31 -3.33
C ASN A 30 7.11 -12.80 -2.94
N ASP A 31 8.24 -13.41 -3.36
CA ASP A 31 8.67 -14.77 -3.11
C ASP A 31 9.68 -14.90 -1.95
N GLY A 32 9.99 -13.84 -1.21
CA GLY A 32 10.91 -13.93 -0.07
C GLY A 32 12.40 -13.95 -0.42
N LYS A 33 12.77 -13.77 -1.70
CA LYS A 33 14.19 -13.81 -2.15
C LYS A 33 14.84 -12.42 -2.13
N ASN A 34 16.04 -12.36 -1.57
CA ASN A 34 16.87 -11.15 -1.55
C ASN A 34 17.58 -10.97 -2.90
N GLU A 35 17.16 -9.98 -3.69
CA GLU A 35 17.92 -9.55 -4.87
C GLU A 35 18.95 -8.51 -4.45
N ARG A 36 20.23 -8.82 -4.66
CA ARG A 36 21.35 -8.08 -4.05
C ARG A 36 21.57 -6.65 -4.56
N ASN A 37 20.84 -6.13 -5.56
CA ASN A 37 21.24 -4.90 -6.25
C ASN A 37 20.12 -3.93 -6.68
N ASN A 38 18.89 -4.03 -6.14
CA ASN A 38 17.84 -3.07 -6.46
C ASN A 38 17.31 -2.42 -5.17
N ASN A 39 17.55 -1.10 -4.99
CA ASN A 39 17.00 -0.29 -3.90
C ASN A 39 15.48 -0.03 -4.07
N LYS A 40 14.72 -1.00 -4.58
CA LYS A 40 13.31 -0.79 -4.92
C LYS A 40 12.39 -1.32 -3.81
N PRO A 41 11.42 -0.52 -3.33
CA PRO A 41 10.37 -0.99 -2.44
C PRO A 41 9.56 -2.13 -3.06
N ILE A 42 9.06 -3.04 -2.22
CA ILE A 42 8.07 -4.04 -2.61
C ILE A 42 6.78 -3.29 -2.92
N GLU A 43 6.28 -3.36 -4.15
CA GLU A 43 5.00 -2.75 -4.53
C GLU A 43 3.87 -3.78 -4.43
N VAL A 44 2.83 -3.44 -3.67
CA VAL A 44 1.71 -4.32 -3.37
C VAL A 44 0.43 -3.60 -3.83
N PRO A 45 -0.20 -4.03 -4.95
CA PRO A 45 -1.46 -3.43 -5.39
C PRO A 45 -2.55 -3.69 -4.35
N VAL A 46 -3.41 -2.69 -4.15
CA VAL A 46 -4.57 -2.79 -3.24
C VAL A 46 -5.86 -2.58 -4.01
N LYS A 47 -5.89 -1.57 -4.90
CA LYS A 47 -7.02 -1.36 -5.80
C LYS A 47 -7.16 -2.56 -6.73
N ASP A 48 -8.38 -3.08 -6.83
CA ASP A 48 -8.76 -4.21 -7.68
C ASP A 48 -7.98 -5.52 -7.41
N ALA A 49 -7.24 -5.59 -6.30
CA ALA A 49 -6.46 -6.76 -5.94
C ALA A 49 -7.36 -7.86 -5.34
N GLU A 50 -7.27 -9.08 -5.87
CA GLU A 50 -7.95 -10.24 -5.28
C GLU A 50 -7.35 -10.65 -3.93
N LYS A 51 -6.04 -10.48 -3.79
CA LYS A 51 -5.26 -10.83 -2.61
C LYS A 51 -4.16 -9.81 -2.35
N ILE A 52 -3.97 -9.47 -1.08
CA ILE A 52 -2.86 -8.67 -0.59
C ILE A 52 -1.99 -9.59 0.27
N HIS A 53 -0.80 -9.90 -0.25
CA HIS A 53 0.17 -10.79 0.39
C HIS A 53 1.53 -10.12 0.40
N ILE A 54 2.08 -9.95 1.60
CA ILE A 54 3.36 -9.28 1.80
C ILE A 54 4.32 -10.30 2.43
N VAL A 55 5.45 -10.54 1.79
CA VAL A 55 6.48 -11.46 2.27
C VAL A 55 7.72 -10.66 2.64
N ILE A 56 8.17 -10.75 3.89
CA ILE A 56 9.38 -10.05 4.37
C ILE A 56 10.24 -10.95 5.26
N PRO A 57 11.57 -10.72 5.31
CA PRO A 57 12.45 -11.45 6.21
C PRO A 57 12.18 -11.20 7.70
N ASN A 58 12.58 -12.15 8.55
CA ASN A 58 12.61 -11.96 10.00
C ASN A 58 13.81 -11.11 10.45
N GLY A 59 13.64 -10.32 11.53
CA GLY A 59 14.70 -9.50 12.10
C GLY A 59 15.18 -8.37 11.18
N VAL A 60 14.26 -7.74 10.46
CA VAL A 60 14.53 -6.56 9.64
C VAL A 60 13.65 -5.41 10.06
N GLN A 61 14.19 -4.20 9.94
CA GLN A 61 13.39 -2.98 10.00
C GLN A 61 12.74 -2.73 8.64
N TYR A 62 11.51 -2.25 8.64
CA TYR A 62 10.76 -1.95 7.44
C TYR A 62 9.85 -0.75 7.63
N GLN A 63 9.52 -0.08 6.53
CA GLN A 63 8.60 1.05 6.50
C GLN A 63 7.52 0.80 5.45
N PHE A 64 6.27 1.05 5.81
CA PHE A 64 5.17 1.07 4.86
C PHE A 64 4.94 2.47 4.31
N THR A 65 4.65 2.57 3.02
CA THR A 65 4.11 3.79 2.40
C THR A 65 2.77 3.46 1.75
N LEU A 66 1.73 4.16 2.16
CA LEU A 66 0.39 4.06 1.61
C LEU A 66 0.23 5.04 0.46
N TYR A 67 -0.28 4.58 -0.68
CA TYR A 67 -0.62 5.42 -1.84
C TYR A 67 -2.12 5.38 -2.08
N PHE A 68 -2.75 6.55 -2.15
CA PHE A 68 -4.21 6.66 -2.25
C PHE A 68 -4.65 7.93 -2.98
N GLN A 69 -5.90 7.92 -3.43
CA GLN A 69 -6.55 9.02 -4.12
C GLN A 69 -7.81 9.43 -3.37
N VAL A 70 -8.08 10.73 -3.37
CA VAL A 70 -9.31 11.32 -2.83
C VAL A 70 -10.10 11.92 -3.97
N LYS A 71 -11.39 11.62 -4.08
CA LYS A 71 -12.26 12.14 -5.16
C LYS A 71 -13.38 12.98 -4.58
N ASN A 72 -13.89 13.91 -5.40
CA ASN A 72 -15.12 14.67 -5.21
C ASN A 72 -15.19 15.64 -4.01
N LYS A 73 -14.71 15.27 -2.82
CA LYS A 73 -14.78 16.08 -1.60
C LYS A 73 -13.54 15.90 -0.70
N PRO A 74 -13.23 16.89 0.16
CA PRO A 74 -12.13 16.77 1.11
C PRO A 74 -12.41 15.72 2.20
N TYR A 75 -11.34 15.11 2.69
CA TYR A 75 -11.33 14.13 3.77
C TYR A 75 -10.47 14.64 4.91
N ASN A 76 -11.10 14.99 6.03
CA ASN A 76 -10.43 15.52 7.22
C ASN A 76 -10.28 14.43 8.30
N ASN A 77 -9.20 14.50 9.06
CA ASN A 77 -8.84 13.57 10.14
C ASN A 77 -8.93 12.11 9.68
N VAL A 78 -8.27 11.79 8.56
CA VAL A 78 -8.15 10.42 8.10
C VAL A 78 -7.27 9.67 9.08
N ARG A 79 -7.78 8.57 9.63
CA ARG A 79 -7.11 7.75 10.63
C ARG A 79 -7.02 6.31 10.18
N TYR A 80 -6.00 5.63 10.65
CA TYR A 80 -5.70 4.24 10.35
C TYR A 80 -5.64 3.42 11.62
N LYS A 81 -6.17 2.20 11.56
CA LYS A 81 -5.98 1.17 12.57
C LYS A 81 -5.57 -0.14 11.92
N GLN A 82 -4.65 -0.85 12.55
CA GLN A 82 -4.23 -2.18 12.16
C GLN A 82 -4.30 -3.12 13.35
N VAL A 83 -4.74 -4.35 13.10
CA VAL A 83 -4.57 -5.46 14.03
C VAL A 83 -3.87 -6.59 13.29
N VAL A 84 -2.80 -7.10 13.89
CA VAL A 84 -1.99 -8.21 13.38
C VAL A 84 -2.16 -9.39 14.33
N LYS A 85 -2.60 -10.53 13.78
CA LYS A 85 -2.82 -11.77 14.52
C LYS A 85 -1.92 -12.89 14.01
N LYS A 86 -1.52 -13.79 14.91
CA LYS A 86 -0.89 -15.06 14.55
C LYS A 86 -1.53 -16.16 15.38
N HIS A 87 -2.04 -17.20 14.70
CA HIS A 87 -2.82 -18.29 15.33
C HIS A 87 -3.98 -17.76 16.22
N GLY A 88 -4.70 -16.73 15.74
CA GLY A 88 -5.82 -16.12 16.46
C GLY A 88 -5.44 -15.15 17.59
N ILE A 89 -4.17 -15.12 18.02
CA ILE A 89 -3.68 -14.23 19.07
C ILE A 89 -3.26 -12.90 18.45
N THR A 90 -3.73 -11.79 19.02
CA THR A 90 -3.28 -10.44 18.64
C THR A 90 -1.82 -10.24 19.04
N MET A 91 -0.96 -10.07 18.05
CA MET A 91 0.47 -9.83 18.22
C MET A 91 0.76 -8.33 18.31
N ARG A 92 0.04 -7.52 17.53
CA ARG A 92 0.23 -6.08 17.49
C ARG A 92 -1.06 -5.36 17.07
N THR A 93 -1.26 -4.20 17.66
CA THR A 93 -2.23 -3.20 17.22
C THR A 93 -1.47 -1.91 16.93
N ARG A 94 -1.83 -1.21 15.85
CA ARG A 94 -1.30 0.12 15.51
C ARG A 94 -2.45 1.05 15.20
N GLU A 95 -2.36 2.28 15.67
CA GLU A 95 -3.24 3.38 15.28
C GLU A 95 -2.36 4.54 14.82
N LEU A 96 -2.79 5.24 13.76
CA LEU A 96 -2.02 6.31 13.13
C LEU A 96 -2.97 7.38 12.56
N GLU A 97 -2.62 8.64 12.74
CA GLU A 97 -3.23 9.73 11.98
C GLU A 97 -2.58 9.82 10.59
N ILE A 98 -3.39 9.67 9.54
CA ILE A 98 -2.95 9.82 8.15
C ILE A 98 -2.91 11.31 7.81
N GLY A 99 -4.00 12.05 8.04
CA GLY A 99 -4.04 13.52 7.90
C GLY A 99 -5.32 14.05 7.22
N ASN A 100 -5.23 15.25 6.66
CA ASN A 100 -6.30 15.91 5.91
C ASN A 100 -5.92 15.99 4.42
N TYR A 101 -6.88 15.74 3.53
CA TYR A 101 -6.63 15.64 2.10
C TYR A 101 -7.76 16.28 1.30
N GLU A 102 -7.38 17.15 0.37
CA GLU A 102 -8.27 17.67 -0.66
C GLU A 102 -8.48 16.64 -1.77
N PRO A 103 -9.51 16.81 -2.64
CA PRO A 103 -9.64 16.01 -3.84
C PRO A 103 -8.36 16.04 -4.70
N SER A 104 -7.89 14.86 -5.10
CA SER A 104 -6.78 14.68 -6.02
C SER A 104 -7.03 15.45 -7.33
N PRO A 105 -6.10 16.31 -7.77
CA PRO A 105 -6.19 16.92 -9.09
C PRO A 105 -6.22 15.87 -10.20
N LYS A 106 -7.05 16.11 -11.21
CA LYS A 106 -7.03 15.38 -12.48
C LYS A 106 -6.02 16.07 -13.39
N ILE A 107 -5.00 15.34 -13.85
CA ILE A 107 -4.10 15.85 -14.89
C ILE A 107 -4.74 15.48 -16.22
N GLU A 108 -5.35 16.46 -16.87
CA GLU A 108 -5.71 16.35 -18.27
C GLU A 108 -4.41 16.32 -19.08
N LYS A 109 -4.16 15.26 -19.86
CA LYS A 109 -3.03 15.25 -20.79
C LYS A 109 -3.36 16.27 -21.88
N GLU A 110 -2.79 17.47 -21.81
CA GLU A 110 -2.86 18.43 -22.91
C GLU A 110 -2.28 17.75 -24.17
N GLY A 111 -3.13 17.51 -25.16
CA GLY A 111 -2.74 16.87 -26.42
C GLY A 111 -1.66 17.69 -27.12
N ILE A 112 -0.44 17.13 -27.21
CA ILE A 112 0.56 17.63 -28.14
C ILE A 112 0.05 17.32 -29.55
N LYS A 113 -0.55 18.31 -30.21
CA LYS A 113 -0.83 18.25 -31.65
C LYS A 113 0.51 18.15 -32.37
N LYS A 114 0.84 16.97 -32.87
CA LYS A 114 1.77 16.82 -34.01
C LYS A 114 0.89 16.63 -35.23
N GLU A 115 1.05 17.53 -36.19
CA GLU A 115 0.43 17.49 -37.51
C GLU A 115 0.90 16.23 -38.26
N GLU A 116 -0.09 15.45 -38.75
CA GLU A 116 -0.19 14.56 -39.95
C GLU A 116 1.03 13.65 -40.29
N GLU A 117 0.91 12.32 -40.48
CA GLU A 117 0.10 11.61 -41.50
C GLU A 117 -0.29 10.16 -41.07
N GLU A 118 -1.55 9.82 -41.38
CA GLU A 118 -2.15 8.55 -41.88
C GLU A 118 -2.10 7.17 -41.16
N GLN A 119 -3.34 6.66 -41.05
CA GLN A 119 -3.86 5.27 -41.10
C GLN A 119 -4.32 4.57 -39.80
N GLU A 120 -5.56 4.09 -39.91
CA GLU A 120 -6.53 3.68 -38.89
C GLU A 120 -6.24 2.31 -38.27
N GLU A 121 -6.28 2.23 -36.93
CA GLU A 121 -6.93 1.15 -36.17
C GLU A 121 -7.55 1.79 -34.92
N GLU A 122 -8.88 1.96 -34.90
CA GLU A 122 -9.61 2.36 -33.69
C GLU A 122 -9.59 1.19 -32.70
N GLN A 123 -8.61 1.22 -31.79
CA GLN A 123 -8.72 0.59 -30.49
C GLN A 123 -9.16 1.69 -29.51
N GLU A 124 -10.34 1.54 -28.89
CA GLU A 124 -10.72 2.31 -27.70
C GLU A 124 -9.74 1.97 -26.56
N GLU A 125 -8.54 2.56 -26.60
CA GLU A 125 -7.72 2.70 -25.40
C GLU A 125 -8.45 3.69 -24.50
N ALA A 126 -9.13 3.17 -23.48
CA ALA A 126 -9.68 3.97 -22.40
C ALA A 126 -8.59 4.93 -21.90
N GLU A 127 -8.79 6.23 -22.10
CA GLU A 127 -7.87 7.28 -21.66
C GLU A 127 -7.63 7.12 -20.14
N GLU A 128 -6.49 6.52 -19.76
CA GLU A 128 -6.09 6.47 -18.37
C GLU A 128 -5.75 7.90 -17.90
N GLU A 129 -6.77 8.56 -17.35
CA GLU A 129 -6.68 9.83 -16.63
C GLU A 129 -5.57 9.67 -15.57
N GLN A 130 -4.42 10.35 -15.73
CA GLN A 130 -3.32 10.25 -14.76
C GLN A 130 -3.68 11.08 -13.53
N VAL A 131 -4.32 10.44 -12.56
CA VAL A 131 -4.79 11.08 -11.33
C VAL A 131 -3.65 11.18 -10.30
N VAL A 132 -3.46 12.38 -9.73
CA VAL A 132 -2.45 12.62 -8.69
C VAL A 132 -2.74 11.74 -7.46
N THR A 133 -1.73 11.03 -6.98
CA THR A 133 -1.83 10.10 -5.86
C THR A 133 -1.09 10.66 -4.65
N TYR A 134 -1.77 10.73 -3.50
CA TYR A 134 -1.13 11.08 -2.23
C TYR A 134 -0.34 9.90 -1.68
N SER A 135 0.70 10.20 -0.89
CA SER A 135 1.48 9.20 -0.17
C SER A 135 1.54 9.50 1.32
N LYS A 136 1.45 8.46 2.16
CA LYS A 136 1.71 8.55 3.60
C LYS A 136 2.72 7.49 4.02
N GLU A 137 3.84 7.95 4.53
CA GLU A 137 4.83 7.09 5.19
C GLU A 137 4.40 6.77 6.63
N PHE A 138 4.58 5.51 7.00
CA PHE A 138 4.26 5.00 8.32
C PHE A 138 5.53 5.00 9.17
N PRO A 139 5.41 4.95 10.52
CA PRO A 139 6.57 4.74 11.38
C PRO A 139 7.29 3.44 11.01
N ILE A 140 8.63 3.46 11.08
CA ILE A 140 9.46 2.27 10.93
C ILE A 140 9.05 1.23 11.97
N ASP A 141 9.06 -0.02 11.56
CA ASP A 141 8.74 -1.17 12.39
C ASP A 141 9.76 -2.30 12.19
N GLU A 142 9.78 -3.27 13.09
CA GLU A 142 10.71 -4.39 13.05
C GLU A 142 9.95 -5.73 13.07
N THR A 143 10.37 -6.66 12.21
CA THR A 143 9.91 -8.04 12.26
C THR A 143 10.61 -8.80 13.39
N PRO A 144 9.91 -9.69 14.12
CA PRO A 144 10.57 -10.40 15.21
C PRO A 144 11.69 -11.32 14.69
N SER A 145 12.86 -11.28 15.30
CA SER A 145 14.07 -11.99 14.85
C SER A 145 14.08 -13.50 15.14
N SER A 146 13.20 -13.98 16.02
CA SER A 146 13.18 -15.40 16.45
C SER A 146 12.86 -16.37 15.32
N ARG A 147 13.46 -17.57 15.31
CA ARG A 147 13.13 -18.61 14.32
C ARG A 147 11.65 -19.01 14.36
N PHE A 148 11.01 -18.94 15.53
CA PHE A 148 9.62 -19.32 15.75
C PHE A 148 8.61 -18.23 15.36
N SER A 149 9.08 -17.00 15.11
CA SER A 149 8.20 -15.92 14.63
C SER A 149 7.85 -16.07 13.15
N ARG A 150 8.55 -16.91 12.39
CA ARG A 150 8.29 -17.13 10.97
C ARG A 150 6.88 -17.68 10.69
N GLY A 151 6.41 -17.51 9.47
CA GLY A 151 5.12 -17.96 8.97
C GLY A 151 4.09 -16.82 8.85
N PHE A 152 2.82 -17.21 8.73
CA PHE A 152 1.73 -16.30 8.40
C PHE A 152 1.19 -15.51 9.61
N TYR A 153 0.98 -14.23 9.36
CA TYR A 153 0.27 -13.29 10.21
C TYR A 153 -0.92 -12.75 9.43
N TYR A 154 -2.08 -12.78 10.07
CA TYR A 154 -3.33 -12.30 9.50
C TYR A 154 -3.56 -10.86 9.98
N CYS A 155 -3.59 -9.94 9.03
CA CYS A 155 -3.70 -8.52 9.27
C CYS A 155 -5.08 -8.03 8.84
N THR A 156 -5.67 -7.13 9.62
CA THR A 156 -6.81 -6.34 9.19
C THR A 156 -6.48 -4.86 9.39
N SER A 157 -6.73 -4.07 8.36
CA SER A 157 -6.53 -2.64 8.30
C SER A 157 -7.86 -1.93 8.15
N TRP A 158 -8.05 -0.84 8.89
CA TRP A 158 -9.23 0.00 8.88
C TRP A 158 -8.85 1.45 8.65
N TYR A 159 -9.68 2.14 7.87
CA TYR A 159 -9.52 3.57 7.60
C TYR A 159 -10.79 4.29 8.05
N TYR A 160 -10.61 5.38 8.80
CA TYR A 160 -11.67 6.20 9.37
C TYR A 160 -11.50 7.64 8.92
N VAL A 161 -12.57 8.43 9.00
CA VAL A 161 -12.60 9.83 8.59
C VAL A 161 -13.35 10.61 9.65
N GLY A 162 -12.86 11.80 9.99
CA GLY A 162 -13.44 12.60 11.06
C GLY A 162 -13.47 11.85 12.39
N ASP A 163 -14.55 12.05 13.13
CA ASP A 163 -14.79 11.42 14.44
C ASP A 163 -15.63 10.14 14.33
N ASP A 164 -15.86 9.66 13.10
CA ASP A 164 -16.67 8.46 12.88
C ASP A 164 -16.00 7.22 13.48
N LYS A 165 -16.84 6.38 14.11
CA LYS A 165 -16.43 5.11 14.69
C LYS A 165 -16.46 3.95 13.69
N ASN A 166 -17.17 4.14 12.57
CA ASN A 166 -17.28 3.14 11.52
C ASN A 166 -16.21 3.38 10.46
N PRO A 167 -15.47 2.35 10.04
CA PRO A 167 -14.45 2.49 9.01
C PRO A 167 -15.11 2.67 7.64
N ILE A 168 -14.54 3.55 6.82
CA ILE A 168 -14.93 3.73 5.41
C ILE A 168 -14.37 2.63 4.52
N ILE A 169 -13.23 2.04 4.91
CA ILE A 169 -12.52 0.96 4.21
C ILE A 169 -12.04 -0.04 5.25
N THR A 170 -12.22 -1.31 4.93
CA THR A 170 -11.65 -2.43 5.69
C THR A 170 -10.92 -3.34 4.73
N THR A 171 -9.68 -3.68 5.05
CA THR A 171 -8.81 -4.49 4.19
C THR A 171 -8.15 -5.58 5.00
N ASP A 172 -8.50 -6.83 4.73
CA ASP A 172 -7.76 -7.99 5.23
C ASP A 172 -6.55 -8.24 4.33
N TRP A 173 -5.43 -8.63 4.92
CA TRP A 173 -4.22 -8.99 4.18
C TRP A 173 -3.33 -9.94 4.97
N THR A 174 -2.38 -10.58 4.30
CA THR A 174 -1.48 -11.55 4.93
C THR A 174 -0.05 -11.05 4.89
N LEU A 175 0.59 -11.08 6.06
CA LEU A 175 2.03 -10.87 6.21
C LEU A 175 2.70 -12.23 6.44
N GLU A 176 3.61 -12.63 5.57
CA GLU A 176 4.43 -13.82 5.75
C GLU A 176 5.85 -13.42 6.15
N ILE A 177 6.29 -13.92 7.30
CA ILE A 177 7.66 -13.73 7.77
C ILE A 177 8.49 -14.95 7.39
N VAL A 178 9.48 -14.76 6.53
CA VAL A 178 10.39 -15.81 6.05
C VAL A 178 11.77 -15.72 6.70
N ALA A 179 12.60 -16.74 6.49
CA ALA A 179 13.98 -16.69 6.93
C ALA A 179 14.74 -15.60 6.15
N LYS A 180 15.48 -14.75 6.87
CA LYS A 180 16.50 -13.89 6.27
C LYS A 180 17.51 -14.77 5.54
N THR A 181 17.63 -14.57 4.22
CA THR A 181 18.56 -15.28 3.34
C THR A 181 19.86 -14.51 3.23
#